data_AF-A0A7J8HDD8-F1
#
_entry.id   AF-A0A7J8HDD8-F1
#
_cell.length_a   1.000
_cell.length_b   1.000
_cell.length_c   1.000
_cell.angle_alpha   90.00
_cell.angle_beta   90.00
_cell.angle_gamma   90.00
#
_symmetry.space_group_name_H-M   'P 1'
#
loop_
_entity.id
_entity.type
_entity.pdbx_description
1 polymer ?
#
loop_
_entity_poly.entity_id
_entity_poly.type
_entity_poly.pdbx_seq_one_letter_code
_entity_poly.pdbx_strand_id
1 'polypeptide(L)'
;MSSFLLSTANQQEISALDSKIHETIESINQLKIQRDFMLSFSRDPKGYIQDLLCSQSRDLKVMTDVAGNPEEERRAEFYHQPWSQEAVSRYFYCKIQQRRQELEQSLVVRNT
;
A
#
# COMPACT_ATOMS: atom_id res chain seq x y z
N MET A 1 -50.23 -16.13 28.92
CA MET A 1 -49.02 -15.27 28.96
C MET A 1 -47.76 -15.95 28.40
N SER A 2 -47.54 -17.25 28.65
CA SER A 2 -46.38 -17.99 28.10
C SER A 2 -46.25 -17.95 26.56
N SER A 3 -47.36 -18.11 25.82
CA SER A 3 -47.37 -18.08 24.34
C SER A 3 -46.94 -16.74 23.72
N PHE A 4 -47.25 -15.61 24.38
CA PHE A 4 -46.82 -14.28 23.91
C PHE A 4 -45.31 -14.06 24.10
N LEU A 5 -44.73 -14.61 25.17
CA LEU A 5 -43.29 -14.52 25.44
C LEU A 5 -42.46 -15.49 24.60
N LEU A 6 -43.05 -16.60 24.15
CA LEU A 6 -42.44 -17.61 23.26
C LEU A 6 -42.66 -17.29 21.77
N SER A 7 -43.53 -16.32 21.45
CA SER A 7 -43.86 -15.93 20.09
C SER A 7 -42.70 -15.16 19.44
N THR A 8 -41.74 -15.88 18.90
CA THR A 8 -40.72 -15.36 17.98
C THR A 8 -41.18 -15.40 16.52
N ALA A 9 -42.50 -15.54 16.27
CA ALA A 9 -43.09 -15.79 14.95
C ALA A 9 -42.64 -14.79 13.88
N ASN A 10 -42.35 -13.54 14.27
CA ASN A 10 -41.92 -12.48 13.36
C ASN A 10 -40.40 -12.21 13.40
N GLN A 11 -39.63 -12.89 14.25
CA GLN A 11 -38.20 -12.62 14.44
C GLN A 11 -37.39 -12.97 13.19
N GLN A 12 -37.78 -14.02 12.46
CA GLN A 12 -37.15 -14.40 11.19
C GLN A 12 -37.39 -13.35 10.11
N GLU A 13 -38.61 -12.81 10.04
CA GLU A 13 -38.97 -11.75 9.09
C GLU A 13 -38.25 -10.44 9.42
N ILE A 14 -38.18 -10.06 10.70
CA ILE A 14 -37.39 -8.90 11.17
C ILE A 14 -35.92 -9.08 10.79
N SER A 15 -35.33 -10.24 11.08
CA SER A 15 -33.93 -10.51 10.71
C SER A 15 -33.70 -10.45 9.20
N ALA A 16 -34.65 -10.91 8.38
CA ALA A 16 -34.57 -10.83 6.93
C ALA A 16 -34.66 -9.38 6.43
N LEU A 17 -35.53 -8.56 7.04
CA LEU A 17 -35.62 -7.14 6.76
C LEU A 17 -34.33 -6.41 7.16
N ASP A 18 -33.73 -6.75 8.31
CA ASP A 18 -32.47 -6.18 8.76
C ASP A 18 -31.31 -6.49 7.80
N SER A 19 -31.21 -7.74 7.32
CA SER A 19 -30.25 -8.11 6.27
C SER A 19 -30.45 -7.30 4.99
N LYS A 20 -31.71 -7.14 4.55
CA LYS A 20 -32.04 -6.35 3.35
C LYS A 20 -31.68 -4.87 3.52
N ILE A 21 -31.91 -4.31 4.71
CA ILE A 21 -31.50 -2.94 5.05
C ILE A 21 -29.98 -2.83 4.96
N HIS A 22 -29.24 -3.79 5.51
CA HIS A 22 -27.78 -3.79 5.47
C HIS A 22 -27.24 -3.83 4.05
N GLU A 23 -27.73 -4.76 3.21
CA GLU A 23 -27.36 -4.87 1.80
C GLU A 23 -27.67 -3.59 1.02
N THR A 24 -28.83 -2.98 1.29
CA THR A 24 -29.24 -1.72 0.66
C THR A 24 -28.30 -0.58 1.04
N ILE A 25 -27.92 -0.48 2.33
CA ILE A 25 -26.96 0.52 2.81
C ILE A 25 -25.58 0.32 2.17
N GLU A 26 -25.12 -0.92 2.05
CA GLU A 26 -23.86 -1.23 1.39
C GLU A 26 -23.88 -0.79 -0.09
N SER A 27 -24.96 -1.09 -0.81
CA SER A 27 -25.16 -0.66 -2.20
C SER A 27 -25.17 0.87 -2.33
N ILE A 28 -25.85 1.58 -1.42
CA ILE A 28 -25.82 3.06 -1.38
C ILE A 28 -24.40 3.58 -1.18
N ASN A 29 -23.61 2.98 -0.30
CA ASN A 29 -22.24 3.39 -0.05
C ASN A 29 -21.35 3.16 -1.28
N GLN A 30 -21.49 2.03 -1.96
CA GLN A 30 -20.77 1.76 -3.21
C GLN A 30 -21.13 2.76 -4.31
N LEU A 31 -22.42 3.06 -4.49
CA LEU A 31 -22.90 4.06 -5.46
C LEU A 31 -22.40 5.47 -5.12
N LYS A 32 -22.33 5.82 -3.83
CA LYS A 32 -21.77 7.09 -3.37
C LYS A 32 -20.30 7.21 -3.78
N ILE A 33 -19.49 6.18 -3.54
CA ILE A 33 -18.07 6.17 -3.93
C ILE A 33 -17.92 6.36 -5.44
N GLN A 34 -18.70 5.63 -6.25
CA GLN A 34 -18.68 5.76 -7.71
C GLN A 34 -19.10 7.16 -8.17
N ARG A 35 -20.15 7.72 -7.57
CA ARG A 35 -20.61 9.09 -7.85
C ARG A 35 -19.53 10.12 -7.53
N ASP A 36 -18.93 10.02 -6.34
CA ASP A 36 -17.91 10.98 -5.89
C ASP A 36 -16.64 10.88 -6.75
N PHE A 37 -16.27 9.68 -7.20
CA PHE A 37 -15.22 9.46 -8.20
C PHE A 37 -15.51 10.22 -9.50
N MET A 38 -16.69 9.99 -10.10
CA MET A 38 -17.06 10.62 -11.39
C MET A 38 -17.18 12.14 -11.25
N LEU A 39 -17.72 12.64 -10.14
CA LEU A 39 -17.81 14.07 -9.88
C LEU A 39 -16.44 14.72 -9.72
N SER A 40 -15.52 14.07 -8.99
CA SER A 40 -14.16 14.58 -8.81
C SER A 40 -13.42 14.66 -10.15
N PHE A 41 -13.53 13.62 -10.98
CA PHE A 41 -13.00 13.63 -12.34
C PHE A 41 -13.60 14.74 -13.20
N SER A 42 -14.92 14.96 -13.13
CA SER A 42 -15.59 16.00 -13.95
C SER A 42 -15.19 17.43 -13.60
N ARG A 43 -14.73 17.68 -12.36
CA ARG A 43 -14.35 19.01 -11.87
C ARG A 43 -12.95 19.44 -12.32
N ASP A 44 -11.99 18.51 -12.24
CA ASP A 44 -10.62 18.72 -12.73
C ASP A 44 -10.07 17.37 -13.24
N PRO A 45 -10.34 17.01 -14.51
CA PRO A 45 -9.95 15.71 -15.03
C PRO A 45 -8.44 15.52 -15.06
N LYS A 46 -7.67 16.60 -15.27
CA LYS A 46 -6.20 16.53 -15.34
C LYS A 46 -5.61 16.27 -13.96
N GLY A 47 -5.96 17.10 -12.97
CA GLY A 47 -5.49 16.92 -11.59
C GLY A 47 -5.96 15.60 -11.02
N TYR A 48 -7.22 15.24 -11.24
CA TYR A 48 -7.78 13.99 -10.75
C TYR A 48 -7.07 12.75 -11.29
N ILE A 49 -6.76 12.71 -12.60
CA ILE A 49 -6.01 11.57 -13.17
C ILE A 49 -4.59 11.50 -12.60
N GLN A 50 -3.93 12.64 -12.38
CA GLN A 50 -2.62 12.66 -11.75
C GLN A 50 -2.67 12.09 -10.32
N ASP A 51 -3.64 12.53 -9.52
CA ASP A 51 -3.84 12.02 -8.16
C ASP A 51 -4.21 10.54 -8.14
N LEU A 52 -5.07 10.11 -9.07
CA LEU A 52 -5.45 8.71 -9.24
C LEU A 52 -4.24 7.83 -9.56
N LEU A 53 -3.38 8.26 -10.49
CA LEU A 53 -2.14 7.54 -10.82
C LEU A 53 -1.19 7.43 -9.62
N CYS A 54 -1.04 8.51 -8.85
CA CYS A 54 -0.25 8.50 -7.62
C CYS A 54 -0.84 7.55 -6.56
N SER A 55 -2.16 7.52 -6.40
CA SER A 55 -2.85 6.60 -5.48
C SER A 55 -2.63 5.15 -5.92
N GLN A 56 -2.92 4.83 -7.18
CA GLN A 56 -2.77 3.47 -7.71
C GLN A 56 -1.32 2.97 -7.65
N SER A 57 -0.34 3.85 -7.90
CA SER A 57 1.07 3.50 -7.74
C SER A 57 1.42 3.17 -6.29
N ARG A 58 0.87 3.91 -5.32
CA ARG A 58 1.06 3.65 -3.89
C ARG A 58 0.43 2.32 -3.47
N ASP A 59 -0.83 2.09 -3.87
CA ASP A 59 -1.56 0.87 -3.56
C ASP A 59 -0.83 -0.36 -4.12
N LEU A 60 -0.33 -0.27 -5.36
CA LEU A 60 0.45 -1.33 -5.98
C LEU A 60 1.74 -1.62 -5.21
N LYS A 61 2.47 -0.59 -4.75
CA LYS A 61 3.69 -0.78 -3.93
C LYS A 61 3.39 -1.49 -2.62
N VAL A 62 2.29 -1.13 -1.95
CA VAL A 62 1.84 -1.78 -0.72
C VAL A 62 1.46 -3.24 -0.96
N MET A 63 0.79 -3.56 -2.07
CA MET A 63 0.39 -4.93 -2.38
C MET A 63 1.54 -5.83 -2.82
N THR A 64 2.64 -5.26 -3.33
CA THR A 64 3.76 -6.01 -3.92
C THR A 64 5.02 -6.02 -3.05
N ASP A 65 4.98 -5.38 -1.88
CA ASP A 65 6.14 -5.12 -1.03
C ASP A 65 7.32 -4.47 -1.78
N VAL A 66 7.03 -3.80 -2.90
CA VAL A 66 8.03 -3.10 -3.70
C VAL A 66 8.39 -1.81 -2.97
N ALA A 67 9.57 -1.81 -2.36
CA ALA A 67 10.17 -0.62 -1.77
C ALA A 67 10.84 0.26 -2.83
N GLY A 68 10.90 1.57 -2.57
CA GLY A 68 11.60 2.54 -3.41
C GLY A 68 10.74 3.17 -4.50
N ASN A 69 11.36 4.07 -5.26
CA ASN A 69 10.74 4.70 -6.42
C ASN A 69 11.81 4.83 -7.50
N PRO A 70 11.90 3.86 -8.43
CA PRO A 70 12.95 3.83 -9.45
C PRO A 70 13.06 5.13 -10.26
N GLU A 71 11.95 5.82 -10.49
CA GLU A 71 11.97 7.08 -11.25
C GLU A 71 12.47 8.28 -10.43
N GLU A 72 12.27 8.27 -9.11
CA GLU A 72 12.93 9.25 -8.24
C GLU A 72 14.41 8.94 -8.11
N GLU A 73 14.75 7.67 -7.89
CA GLU A 73 16.14 7.18 -7.79
C GLU A 73 16.95 7.47 -9.06
N ARG A 74 16.31 7.61 -10.22
CA ARG A 74 16.97 8.01 -11.47
C ARG A 74 17.42 9.47 -11.48
N ARG A 75 16.85 10.33 -10.63
CA ARG A 75 17.07 11.78 -10.63
C ARG A 75 18.16 12.17 -9.63
N ALA A 76 19.01 13.13 -10.01
CA ALA A 76 20.14 13.55 -9.17
C ALA A 76 19.68 14.12 -7.81
N GLU A 77 18.53 14.81 -7.79
CA GLU A 77 17.94 15.42 -6.60
C GLU A 77 17.65 14.39 -5.48
N PHE A 78 17.39 13.13 -5.86
CA PHE A 78 17.21 12.04 -4.91
C PHE A 78 18.46 11.80 -4.05
N TYR A 79 19.65 12.06 -4.59
CA TYR A 79 20.93 11.86 -3.92
C TYR A 79 21.48 13.14 -3.26
N HIS A 80 20.72 14.23 -3.26
CA HIS A 80 21.05 15.48 -2.53
C HIS A 80 20.39 15.53 -1.13
N GLN A 81 19.97 14.39 -0.61
CA GLN A 81 19.24 14.30 0.65
C GLN A 81 20.21 14.18 1.84
N PRO A 82 19.81 14.56 3.06
CA PRO A 82 20.68 14.49 4.24
C PRO A 82 21.25 13.10 4.53
N TRP A 83 20.52 12.04 4.16
CA TRP A 83 20.96 10.66 4.34
C TRP A 83 22.08 10.23 3.38
N SER A 84 22.31 10.96 2.29
CA SER A 84 23.20 10.52 1.21
C SER A 84 24.66 10.42 1.66
N GLN A 85 25.15 11.35 2.50
CA GLN A 85 26.51 11.29 3.05
C GLN A 85 26.73 10.06 3.93
N GLU A 86 25.78 9.76 4.82
CA GLU A 86 25.86 8.59 5.68
C GLU A 86 25.74 7.29 4.87
N ALA A 87 24.84 7.26 3.87
CA ALA A 87 24.67 6.10 2.99
C ALA A 87 25.99 5.75 2.25
N VAL A 88 26.69 6.76 1.71
CA VAL A 88 28.01 6.58 1.10
C VAL A 88 29.03 6.04 2.11
N SER A 89 29.03 6.57 3.33
CA SER A 89 29.95 6.13 4.39
C SER A 89 29.73 4.66 4.77
N ARG A 90 28.47 4.25 4.95
CA ARG A 90 28.08 2.85 5.22
C ARG A 90 28.45 1.95 4.05
N TYR A 91 28.21 2.40 2.81
CA TYR A 91 28.58 1.66 1.61
C TYR A 91 30.10 1.40 1.56
N PHE A 92 30.92 2.42 1.78
CA PHE A 92 32.38 2.28 1.78
C PHE A 92 32.86 1.32 2.87
N TYR A 93 32.33 1.43 4.08
CA TYR A 93 32.64 0.48 5.16
C TYR A 93 32.37 -0.96 4.73
N CYS A 94 31.16 -1.25 4.25
CA CYS A 94 30.78 -2.59 3.78
C CYS A 94 31.68 -3.07 2.63
N LYS A 95 32.01 -2.20 1.67
CA LYS A 95 32.88 -2.55 0.54
C LYS A 95 34.30 -2.87 0.97
N ILE A 96 34.87 -2.13 1.92
CA ILE A 96 36.22 -2.42 2.45
C ILE A 96 36.23 -3.78 3.16
N GLN A 97 35.23 -4.07 4.00
CA GLN A 97 35.14 -5.37 4.66
C GLN A 97 35.02 -6.52 3.66
N GLN A 98 34.21 -6.35 2.62
CA GLN A 98 34.08 -7.33 1.53
C GLN A 98 35.44 -7.59 0.86
N ARG A 99 36.18 -6.54 0.48
CA ARG A 99 37.50 -6.68 -0.14
C ARG A 99 38.53 -7.34 0.77
N ARG A 100 38.49 -7.04 2.08
CA ARG A 100 39.36 -7.68 3.06
C ARG A 100 39.11 -9.19 3.10
N GLN A 101 37.84 -9.60 3.14
CA GLN A 101 37.46 -11.01 3.17
C GLN A 101 37.86 -11.74 1.88
N GLU A 102 37.66 -11.13 0.70
CA GLU A 102 38.10 -11.69 -0.59
C GLU A 102 39.63 -11.91 -0.61
N LEU A 103 40.40 -10.96 -0.08
CA LEU A 103 41.86 -11.08 0.02
C LEU A 103 42.28 -12.20 0.97
N GLU A 104 41.70 -12.24 2.18
CA GLU A 104 41.96 -13.29 3.17
C GLU A 104 41.70 -14.69 2.58
N GLN A 105 40.57 -14.88 1.89
CA GLN A 105 40.25 -16.13 1.21
C GLN A 105 41.28 -16.49 0.13
N SER A 106 41.67 -15.53 -0.72
CA SER A 106 42.64 -15.76 -1.78
C SER A 106 44.04 -16.14 -1.26
N LEU A 107 44.42 -15.59 -0.11
CA LEU A 107 45.71 -15.86 0.54
C LEU A 107 45.71 -17.22 1.24
N VAL A 108 44.58 -17.63 1.83
CA VAL A 108 44.42 -18.97 2.44
C VAL A 108 44.49 -20.06 1.37
N VAL A 109 43.83 -19.88 0.23
CA VAL A 109 43.86 -20.84 -0.90
C VAL A 109 45.26 -20.99 -1.51
N ARG A 110 46.12 -19.98 -1.42
CA ARG A 110 47.51 -20.06 -1.90
C ARG A 110 48.46 -20.79 -0.93
N ASN A 111 48.07 -20.95 0.33
CA ASN A 111 48.91 -21.56 1.37
C ASN A 111 48.52 -23.01 1.71
N THR A 112 47.57 -23.59 0.96
CA THR A 112 47.18 -25.02 1.01
C THR A 112 47.52 -25.67 -0.32
#